data_AF-A0A931P8K5-F1
#
_entry.id   AF-A0A931P8K5-F1
#
_cell.length_a   1.000
_cell.length_b   1.000
_cell.length_c   1.000
_cell.angle_alpha   90.00
_cell.angle_beta   90.00
_cell.angle_gamma   90.00
#
_symmetry.space_group_name_H-M   'P 1'
#
loop_
_entity.id
_entity.type
_entity.pdbx_description
1 polymer ?
#
loop_
_entity_poly.entity_id
_entity_poly.type
_entity_poly.pdbx_seq_one_letter_code
_entity_poly.pdbx_strand_id
1 'polypeptide(L)'
;MKKEYWINIKKVDNRLVIFLNGEVVWDSGIVHDDPDLDQFVEITDMLKEHPAYTSELIFEGFNDTYNSAKDDDLNPWHFSYRVFERNIDADGNIVSEVDIIIPYDEKHLSNPNMRAINNSYKIVMKNESFKVVGNSLSQQFYK
;
A
#
# COMPACT_ATOMS: atom_id res chain seq x y z
N MET A 1 10.42 -21.22 -13.59
CA MET A 1 9.76 -20.55 -12.45
C MET A 1 9.49 -19.11 -12.86
N LYS A 2 8.24 -18.66 -12.71
CA LYS A 2 7.83 -17.28 -12.95
C LYS A 2 7.81 -16.54 -11.62
N LYS A 3 8.33 -15.32 -11.62
CA LYS A 3 8.33 -14.43 -10.44
C LYS A 3 7.38 -13.27 -10.69
N GLU A 4 6.45 -13.12 -9.76
CA GLU A 4 5.44 -12.06 -9.75
C GLU A 4 5.51 -11.24 -8.46
N TYR A 5 5.03 -10.02 -8.50
CA TYR A 5 4.99 -9.09 -7.37
C TYR A 5 3.57 -8.62 -7.17
N TRP A 6 3.12 -8.71 -5.93
CA TRP A 6 1.72 -8.52 -5.57
C TRP A 6 1.61 -7.63 -4.35
N ILE A 7 0.54 -6.85 -4.33
CA ILE A 7 0.04 -6.16 -3.14
C ILE A 7 -1.20 -6.93 -2.71
N ASN A 8 -1.27 -7.29 -1.43
CA ASN A 8 -2.52 -7.76 -0.83
C ASN A 8 -3.00 -6.72 0.18
N ILE A 9 -4.23 -6.24 0.02
CA ILE A 9 -4.89 -5.29 0.90
C ILE A 9 -5.93 -6.06 1.70
N LYS A 10 -5.76 -6.11 3.03
CA LYS A 10 -6.68 -6.80 3.94
C LYS A 10 -7.75 -5.87 4.48
N LYS A 11 -7.39 -4.63 4.83
CA LYS A 11 -8.26 -3.69 5.53
C LYS A 11 -8.01 -2.25 5.13
N VAL A 12 -9.07 -1.44 5.08
CA VAL A 12 -9.02 -0.02 4.74
C VAL A 12 -10.08 0.78 5.50
N ASP A 13 -9.65 1.72 6.34
CA ASP A 13 -10.51 2.79 6.87
C ASP A 13 -10.51 4.00 5.93
N ASN A 14 -11.69 4.50 5.55
CA ASN A 14 -11.88 5.63 4.64
C ASN A 14 -11.49 5.32 3.18
N ARG A 15 -10.43 5.89 2.63
CA ARG A 15 -9.99 5.58 1.26
C ARG A 15 -8.49 5.38 1.22
N LEU A 16 -8.06 4.33 0.55
CA LEU A 16 -6.67 4.05 0.23
C LEU A 16 -6.48 4.12 -1.28
N VAL A 17 -5.56 4.98 -1.72
CA VAL A 17 -5.07 5.01 -3.10
C VAL A 17 -3.62 4.57 -3.13
N ILE A 18 -3.31 3.66 -4.04
CA ILE A 18 -1.96 3.13 -4.23
C ILE A 18 -1.41 3.66 -5.55
N PHE A 19 -0.22 4.23 -5.48
CA PHE A 19 0.50 4.73 -6.64
C PHE A 19 1.80 3.97 -6.84
N LEU A 20 2.14 3.66 -8.09
CA LEU A 20 3.44 3.14 -8.48
C LEU A 20 4.01 4.01 -9.59
N ASN A 21 5.18 4.60 -9.36
CA ASN A 21 5.86 5.50 -10.30
C ASN A 21 4.97 6.68 -10.76
N GLY A 22 4.08 7.15 -9.88
CA GLY A 22 3.15 8.25 -10.14
C GLY A 22 1.81 7.82 -10.76
N GLU A 23 1.68 6.57 -11.20
CA GLU A 23 0.44 6.02 -11.76
C GLU A 23 -0.42 5.38 -10.67
N VAL A 24 -1.75 5.56 -10.74
CA VAL A 24 -2.70 4.89 -9.83
C VAL A 24 -2.78 3.41 -10.20
N VAL A 25 -2.36 2.53 -9.29
CA VAL A 25 -2.48 1.08 -9.49
C VAL A 25 -3.76 0.52 -8.91
N TRP A 26 -4.27 1.16 -7.87
CA TRP A 26 -5.50 0.76 -7.21
C TRP A 26 -6.07 1.88 -6.34
N ASP A 27 -7.40 1.92 -6.24
CA ASP A 27 -8.16 2.86 -5.44
C ASP A 27 -9.30 2.10 -4.79
N SER A 28 -9.39 2.14 -3.46
CA SER A 28 -10.48 1.49 -2.73
C SER A 28 -11.85 2.13 -2.99
N GLY A 29 -11.86 3.37 -3.52
CA GLY A 29 -13.00 4.26 -3.38
C GLY A 29 -13.23 4.63 -1.91
N ILE A 30 -14.33 5.36 -1.66
CA ILE A 30 -14.73 5.73 -0.31
C ILE A 30 -15.35 4.49 0.37
N VAL A 31 -14.69 4.01 1.43
CA VAL A 31 -15.17 2.95 2.33
C VAL A 31 -15.24 3.45 3.77
N HIS A 32 -16.01 2.80 4.64
CA HIS A 32 -16.13 3.17 6.04
C HIS A 32 -16.14 1.91 6.92
N ASP A 33 -15.77 2.07 8.19
CA ASP A 33 -15.84 1.03 9.23
C ASP A 33 -14.88 -0.16 9.07
N ASP A 34 -13.65 0.07 8.57
CA ASP A 34 -12.56 -0.91 8.52
C ASP A 34 -12.93 -2.28 7.91
N PRO A 35 -13.56 -2.35 6.72
CA PRO A 35 -13.99 -3.61 6.15
C PRO A 35 -12.82 -4.52 5.80
N ASP A 36 -13.01 -5.81 5.99
CA ASP A 36 -12.17 -6.84 5.40
C ASP A 36 -12.39 -6.88 3.88
N LEU A 37 -11.32 -6.72 3.10
CA LEU A 37 -11.38 -6.59 1.64
C LEU A 37 -10.74 -7.76 0.90
N ASP A 38 -9.64 -8.32 1.43
CA ASP A 38 -8.80 -9.35 0.82
C ASP A 38 -8.55 -9.17 -0.70
N GLN A 39 -8.07 -7.99 -1.08
CA GLN A 39 -7.84 -7.61 -2.48
C GLN A 39 -6.40 -7.85 -2.89
N PHE A 40 -6.19 -8.38 -4.11
CA PHE A 40 -4.88 -8.63 -4.68
C PHE A 40 -4.65 -7.75 -5.91
N VAL A 41 -3.55 -7.02 -5.93
CA VAL A 41 -3.13 -6.16 -7.04
C VAL A 41 -1.78 -6.64 -7.56
N GLU A 42 -1.74 -7.04 -8.81
CA GLU A 42 -0.55 -7.50 -9.53
C GLU A 42 0.24 -6.26 -10.01
N ILE A 43 1.54 -6.17 -9.70
CA ILE A 43 2.38 -4.99 -10.01
C ILE A 43 3.68 -5.32 -10.76
N THR A 44 3.84 -6.55 -11.24
CA THR A 44 5.07 -7.06 -11.86
C THR A 44 5.48 -6.26 -13.07
N ASP A 45 4.54 -6.03 -13.99
CA ASP A 45 4.87 -5.40 -15.27
C ASP A 45 5.26 -3.93 -15.08
N MET A 46 4.57 -3.22 -14.17
CA MET A 46 4.88 -1.84 -13.81
C MET A 46 6.25 -1.70 -13.13
N LEU A 47 6.64 -2.65 -12.28
CA LEU A 47 7.99 -2.67 -11.70
C LEU A 47 9.05 -2.99 -12.77
N LYS A 48 8.75 -3.90 -13.71
CA LYS A 48 9.67 -4.34 -14.75
C LYS A 48 9.82 -3.36 -15.92
N GLU A 49 8.91 -2.41 -16.10
CA GLU A 49 8.98 -1.42 -17.17
C GLU A 49 10.28 -0.60 -17.08
N HIS A 50 10.76 -0.34 -15.86
CA HIS A 50 11.88 0.54 -15.57
C HIS A 50 12.90 -0.10 -14.59
N PRO A 51 13.51 -1.25 -14.95
CA PRO A 51 14.26 -2.07 -14.00
C PRO A 51 15.60 -1.43 -13.56
N ALA A 52 16.09 -0.46 -14.32
CA ALA A 52 17.30 0.30 -13.99
C ALA A 52 17.04 1.48 -13.04
N TYR A 53 15.77 1.85 -12.82
CA TYR A 53 15.38 2.99 -12.01
C TYR A 53 14.90 2.56 -10.62
N THR A 54 14.88 3.51 -9.69
CA THR A 54 14.20 3.31 -8.41
C THR A 54 12.72 3.56 -8.61
N SER A 55 11.91 2.53 -8.39
CA SER A 55 10.46 2.67 -8.38
C SER A 55 9.99 3.25 -7.07
N GLU A 56 8.97 4.10 -7.12
CA GLU A 56 8.31 4.67 -5.95
C GLU A 56 6.92 4.06 -5.79
N LEU A 57 6.68 3.39 -4.67
CA LEU A 57 5.39 2.81 -4.32
C LEU A 57 4.81 3.59 -3.13
N ILE A 58 3.66 4.22 -3.32
CA ILE A 58 3.01 5.06 -2.31
C ILE A 58 1.66 4.46 -1.95
N PHE A 59 1.40 4.34 -0.65
CA PHE A 59 0.09 4.05 -0.07
C PHE A 59 -0.42 5.33 0.59
N GLU A 60 -1.51 5.88 0.09
CA GLU A 60 -2.03 7.17 0.53
C GLU A 60 -3.46 7.07 1.05
N GLY A 61 -3.64 7.48 2.30
CA GLY A 61 -4.93 7.51 2.98
C GLY A 61 -5.64 8.84 2.88
N PHE A 62 -6.90 8.80 2.41
CA PHE A 62 -7.78 9.95 2.26
C PHE A 62 -9.04 9.81 3.10
N ASN A 63 -9.47 10.93 3.71
CA ASN A 63 -10.74 11.03 4.40
C ASN A 63 -11.62 12.00 3.62
N ASP A 64 -12.24 11.46 2.58
CA ASP A 64 -13.08 12.22 1.66
C ASP A 64 -14.40 12.68 2.31
N THR A 65 -14.81 12.05 3.42
CA THR A 65 -16.01 12.41 4.19
C THR A 65 -15.74 13.40 5.32
N TYR A 66 -14.51 13.87 5.47
CA TYR A 66 -14.15 14.82 6.50
C TYR A 66 -14.95 16.14 6.36
N ASN A 67 -15.55 16.59 7.48
CA ASN A 67 -16.22 17.87 7.57
C ASN A 67 -15.56 18.73 8.66
N SER A 68 -14.89 19.81 8.24
CA SER A 68 -14.16 20.71 9.13
C SER A 68 -15.03 21.58 10.05
N ALA A 69 -16.36 21.43 10.00
CA ALA A 69 -17.26 22.14 10.90
C ALA A 69 -17.31 21.58 12.33
N LYS A 70 -16.68 20.43 12.58
CA LYS A 70 -16.62 19.79 13.90
C LYS A 70 -15.16 19.55 14.28
N ASP A 71 -14.60 20.45 15.08
CA ASP A 71 -13.20 20.38 15.56
C ASP A 71 -12.90 19.12 16.41
N ASP A 72 -13.93 18.39 16.87
CA ASP A 72 -13.81 17.22 17.75
C ASP A 72 -13.92 15.86 17.02
N ASP A 73 -14.14 15.82 15.70
CA ASP A 73 -14.30 14.56 14.95
C ASP A 73 -12.92 13.94 14.64
N LEU A 74 -12.40 13.16 15.59
CA LEU A 74 -11.25 12.29 15.39
C LEU A 74 -11.56 11.21 14.36
N ASN A 75 -10.59 10.92 13.48
CA ASN A 75 -10.77 9.91 12.44
C ASN A 75 -9.96 8.66 12.77
N PRO A 76 -10.62 7.50 12.94
CA PRO A 76 -9.91 6.23 13.01
C PRO A 76 -9.30 5.89 11.65
N TRP A 77 -8.07 5.39 11.70
CA TRP A 77 -7.34 4.92 10.54
C TRP A 77 -6.74 3.56 10.79
N HIS A 78 -6.88 2.73 9.77
CA HIS A 78 -6.32 1.41 9.70
C HIS A 78 -6.16 1.01 8.24
N PHE A 79 -4.93 0.73 7.83
CA PHE A 79 -4.62 0.13 6.55
C PHE A 79 -3.78 -1.10 6.80
N SER A 80 -4.29 -2.25 6.40
CA SER A 80 -3.56 -3.50 6.49
C SER A 80 -3.26 -3.98 5.08
N TYR A 81 -1.98 -4.06 4.74
CA TYR A 81 -1.55 -4.55 3.44
C TYR A 81 -0.24 -5.34 3.57
N ARG A 82 0.20 -6.00 2.50
CA ARG A 82 1.56 -6.52 2.35
C ARG A 82 1.96 -6.42 0.89
N VAL A 83 3.25 -6.28 0.63
CA VAL A 83 3.81 -6.39 -0.72
C VAL A 83 4.77 -7.55 -0.73
N PHE A 84 4.60 -8.48 -1.67
CA PHE A 84 5.32 -9.74 -1.66
C PHE A 84 5.68 -10.21 -3.06
N GLU A 85 6.75 -11.00 -3.11
CA GLU A 85 7.16 -11.79 -4.27
C GLU A 85 6.42 -13.14 -4.23
N ARG A 86 5.82 -13.55 -5.34
CA ARG A 86 5.21 -14.86 -5.54
C ARG A 86 5.98 -15.64 -6.61
N ASN A 87 6.45 -16.83 -6.25
CA ASN A 87 7.12 -17.74 -7.19
C ASN A 87 6.16 -18.82 -7.65
N ILE A 88 6.02 -18.96 -8.96
CA ILE A 88 5.12 -19.90 -9.63
C ILE A 88 5.96 -20.92 -10.41
N ASP A 89 5.63 -22.19 -10.30
CA ASP A 89 6.28 -23.27 -11.05
C ASP A 89 5.87 -23.28 -12.54
N ALA A 90 6.30 -24.30 -13.29
CA ALA A 90 5.95 -24.42 -14.71
C ALA A 90 4.48 -24.85 -14.91
N ASP A 91 3.87 -25.46 -13.90
CA ASP A 91 2.51 -25.99 -13.92
C ASP A 91 1.47 -24.94 -13.45
N GLY A 92 1.94 -23.78 -12.98
CA GLY A 92 1.09 -22.69 -12.50
C GLY A 92 0.83 -22.70 -10.99
N ASN A 93 1.46 -23.59 -10.22
CA ASN A 93 1.27 -23.66 -8.77
C ASN A 93 2.13 -22.62 -8.06
N ILE A 94 1.59 -22.05 -6.97
CA ILE A 94 2.33 -21.18 -6.07
C ILE A 94 3.29 -22.04 -5.25
N VAL A 95 4.59 -21.82 -5.44
CA VAL A 95 5.67 -22.52 -4.72
C VAL A 95 6.04 -21.78 -3.44
N SER A 96 6.09 -20.45 -3.50
CA SER A 96 6.41 -19.62 -2.34
C SER A 96 5.89 -18.19 -2.47
N GLU A 97 5.66 -17.57 -1.32
CA GLU A 97 5.45 -16.13 -1.18
C GLU A 97 6.44 -15.57 -0.17
N VAL A 98 7.11 -14.48 -0.51
CA VAL A 98 8.11 -13.82 0.34
C VAL A 98 7.79 -12.34 0.44
N ASP A 99 7.58 -11.85 1.65
CA ASP A 99 7.33 -10.43 1.88
C ASP A 99 8.54 -9.57 1.53
N ILE A 100 8.28 -8.50 0.76
CA ILE A 100 9.22 -7.41 0.52
C ILE A 100 8.84 -6.16 1.33
N ILE A 101 7.56 -5.99 1.66
CA ILE A 101 7.03 -4.97 2.57
C ILE A 101 5.98 -5.61 3.47
N ILE A 102 6.21 -5.53 4.78
CA ILE A 102 5.19 -5.72 5.81
C ILE A 102 5.01 -4.34 6.46
N PRO A 103 3.89 -3.65 6.23
CA PRO A 103 3.64 -2.34 6.78
C PRO A 103 3.33 -2.39 8.27
N TYR A 104 3.25 -1.20 8.85
CA TYR A 104 2.80 -1.01 10.21
C TYR A 104 1.27 -1.19 10.29
N ASP A 105 0.84 -2.26 10.94
CA ASP A 105 -0.55 -2.72 11.06
C ASP A 105 -1.14 -2.29 12.41
N GLU A 106 -1.22 -0.98 12.67
CA GLU A 106 -1.82 -0.45 13.90
C GLU A 106 -2.92 0.56 13.61
N LYS A 107 -4.06 0.36 14.27
CA LYS A 107 -5.18 1.29 14.25
C LYS A 107 -4.87 2.50 15.13
N HIS A 108 -5.10 3.68 14.60
CA HIS A 108 -4.80 4.94 15.29
C HIS A 108 -5.84 6.02 14.97
N LEU A 109 -5.83 7.08 15.77
CA LEU A 109 -6.62 8.28 15.53
C LEU A 109 -5.73 9.36 14.92
N SER A 110 -6.16 9.98 13.83
CA SER A 110 -5.44 11.12 13.26
C SER A 110 -6.15 12.44 13.55
N ASN A 111 -5.41 13.54 13.37
CA ASN A 111 -6.02 14.84 13.24
C ASN A 111 -7.05 14.85 12.10
N PRO A 112 -8.07 15.69 12.23
CA PRO A 112 -9.09 15.89 11.20
C PRO A 112 -8.51 16.58 9.96
N ASN A 113 -7.80 15.82 9.12
CA ASN A 113 -7.21 16.24 7.86
C ASN A 113 -7.71 15.34 6.72
N MET A 114 -7.89 15.91 5.52
CA MET A 114 -8.26 15.13 4.32
C MET A 114 -7.21 14.09 3.92
N ARG A 115 -5.92 14.34 4.22
CA ARG A 115 -4.80 13.42 4.00
C ARG A 115 -4.19 13.08 5.35
N ALA A 116 -4.25 11.81 5.75
CA ALA A 116 -3.85 11.40 7.09
C ALA A 116 -2.56 10.57 7.13
N ILE A 117 -2.33 9.75 6.10
CA ILE A 117 -1.21 8.81 6.04
C ILE A 117 -0.63 8.80 4.62
N ASN A 118 0.69 8.85 4.54
CA ASN A 118 1.44 8.58 3.32
C ASN A 118 2.62 7.66 3.66
N ASN A 119 2.60 6.45 3.11
CA ASN A 119 3.69 5.48 3.19
C ASN A 119 4.33 5.35 1.82
N SER A 120 5.53 5.89 1.65
CA SER A 120 6.31 5.79 0.41
C SER A 120 7.46 4.79 0.58
N TYR A 121 7.64 3.92 -0.40
CA TYR A 121 8.72 2.94 -0.47
C TYR A 121 9.51 3.12 -1.77
N LYS A 122 10.84 3.07 -1.64
CA LYS A 122 11.78 3.05 -2.77
C LYS A 122 12.19 1.63 -3.06
N ILE A 123 11.85 1.14 -4.25
CA ILE A 123 12.05 -0.24 -4.67
C ILE A 123 13.04 -0.27 -5.83
N VAL A 124 14.04 -1.16 -5.77
CA VAL A 124 15.06 -1.32 -6.83
C VAL A 124 15.27 -2.78 -7.19
N MET A 125 15.55 -3.07 -8.45
CA MET A 125 15.98 -4.39 -8.88
C MET A 125 17.42 -4.64 -8.40
N LYS A 126 17.62 -5.66 -7.56
CA LYS A 126 18.94 -6.13 -7.08
C LYS A 126 18.98 -7.64 -7.07
N ASN A 127 20.00 -8.22 -7.70
CA ASN A 127 20.21 -9.67 -7.76
C ASN A 127 18.94 -10.41 -8.23
N GLU A 128 18.34 -9.97 -9.34
CA GLU A 128 17.15 -10.58 -9.94
C GLU A 128 15.88 -10.55 -9.05
N SER A 129 15.83 -9.63 -8.09
CA SER A 129 14.66 -9.40 -7.23
C SER A 129 14.46 -7.91 -6.95
N PHE A 130 13.21 -7.46 -6.87
CA PHE A 130 12.90 -6.11 -6.40
C PHE A 130 12.99 -6.07 -4.88
N LYS A 131 13.73 -5.09 -4.36
CA LYS A 131 13.97 -4.92 -2.92
C LYS A 131 13.69 -3.49 -2.52
N VAL A 132 13.13 -3.34 -1.32
CA VAL A 132 12.98 -2.03 -0.66
C VAL A 132 14.36 -1.54 -0.21
N VAL A 133 14.71 -0.32 -0.57
CA VAL A 133 15.97 0.34 -0.19
C VAL A 133 15.76 1.65 0.56
N GLY A 134 14.52 2.07 0.73
CA GLY A 134 14.15 3.20 1.57
C GLY A 134 12.65 3.23 1.81
N ASN A 135 12.26 3.83 2.92
CA ASN A 135 10.87 4.09 3.25
C ASN A 135 10.74 5.48 3.87
N SER A 136 9.56 6.09 3.71
CA SER A 136 9.16 7.31 4.38
C SER A 136 7.72 7.17 4.83
N LEU A 137 7.47 7.51 6.10
CA LEU A 137 6.16 7.49 6.74
C LEU A 137 5.84 8.92 7.15
N SER A 138 4.75 9.46 6.63
CA SER A 138 4.20 10.74 7.08
C SER A 138 2.80 10.54 7.61
N GLN A 139 2.62 10.84 8.89
CA GLN A 139 1.34 10.72 9.60
C GLN A 139 1.13 11.97 10.46
N GLN A 140 -0.12 12.44 10.50
CA GLN A 140 -0.50 13.54 11.38
C GLN A 140 -1.46 13.05 12.46
N PHE A 141 -0.88 12.59 13.57
CA PHE A 141 -1.62 12.14 14.74
C PHE A 141 -2.17 13.31 15.56
N TYR A 142 -3.29 13.07 16.22
CA TYR A 142 -3.76 13.90 17.32
C TYR A 142 -2.82 13.76 18.53
N LYS A 143 -2.54 14.86 19.24
CA LYS A 143 -1.62 14.90 20.40
C LYS A 143 -2.38 14.83 21.72
#